data_AF-X1MZV5-F1
#
_entry.id   AF-X1MZV5-F1
#
_cell.length_a   1.000
_cell.length_b   1.000
_cell.length_c   1.000
_cell.angle_alpha   90.00
_cell.angle_beta   90.00
_cell.angle_gamma   90.00
#
_symmetry.space_group_name_H-M   'P 1'
#
loop_
_entity.id
_entity.type
_entity.pdbx_description
1 polymer ?
#
loop_
_entity_poly.entity_id
_entity_poly.type
_entity_poly.pdbx_seq_one_letter_code
_entity_poly.pdbx_strand_id
1 'polypeptide(L)' 'MEVIYPSDFSDFERLRSLIGQYKLGVSAVNVNLKAEPRWTYGSLTSHSEKTRREAEEVLEQAMDRAYQLDCK' A
#
# COMPACT_ATOMS: atom_id res chain seq x y z
N MET A 1 13.57 -5.29 -0.59
CA MET A 1 12.65 -5.69 0.50
C MET A 1 11.25 -5.32 0.10
N GLU A 2 10.26 -6.00 0.65
CA GLU A 2 8.86 -5.70 0.38
C GLU A 2 8.23 -5.06 1.61
N VAL A 3 7.35 -4.08 1.38
CA VAL A 3 6.58 -3.40 2.42
C VAL A 3 5.09 -3.51 2.10
N ILE A 4 4.25 -3.44 3.12
CA ILE A 4 2.81 -3.66 3.02
C ILE A 4 2.06 -2.35 3.28
N TYR A 5 1.36 -1.86 2.27
CA TYR A 5 0.45 -0.72 2.42
C TYR A 5 -0.94 -1.19 2.87
N PRO A 6 -1.59 -0.54 3.86
CA PRO A 6 -1.12 0.64 4.60
C PRO A 6 -0.32 0.32 5.88
N SER A 7 -0.23 -0.95 6.31
CA SER A 7 0.25 -1.33 7.65
C SER A 7 1.66 -0.82 7.99
N ASP A 8 2.60 -0.85 7.05
CA ASP A 8 3.97 -0.37 7.25
C ASP A 8 4.10 1.16 7.09
N PHE A 9 3.04 1.83 6.62
CA PHE A 9 3.04 3.24 6.22
C PHE A 9 2.42 4.18 7.26
N SER A 10 2.21 3.69 8.48
CA SER A 10 1.70 4.50 9.60
C SER A 10 2.59 5.72 9.91
N ASP A 11 3.91 5.58 9.73
CA ASP A 11 4.89 6.67 9.77
C ASP A 11 5.82 6.58 8.56
N PHE A 12 5.37 7.18 7.45
CA PHE A 12 6.06 7.10 6.17
C PHE A 12 7.46 7.73 6.20
N GLU A 13 7.64 8.85 6.88
CA GLU A 13 8.94 9.54 6.95
C GLU A 13 9.96 8.71 7.72
N ARG A 14 9.53 8.06 8.82
CA ARG A 14 10.39 7.13 9.54
C ARG A 14 10.75 5.91 8.70
N LEU A 15 9.77 5.31 8.01
CA LEU A 15 10.02 4.18 7.11
C LEU A 15 11.07 4.56 6.05
N ARG A 16 10.88 5.69 5.35
CA ARG A 16 11.79 6.19 4.32
C ARG A 16 13.18 6.49 4.88
N SER A 17 13.25 7.09 6.07
CA SER A 17 14.52 7.38 6.76
C SER A 17 15.31 6.09 7.06
N LEU A 18 14.64 5.07 7.61
CA LEU A 18 15.27 3.78 7.92
C LEU A 18 15.77 3.06 6.65
N ILE A 19 14.97 3.05 5.59
CA ILE A 19 15.37 2.48 4.29
C ILE A 19 16.66 3.13 3.79
N GLY A 20 16.74 4.47 3.82
CA GLY A 20 17.93 5.22 3.42
C GLY A 20 19.13 4.97 4.34
N GLN A 21 18.93 5.00 5.66
CA GLN A 21 19.97 4.79 6.67
C GLN A 21 20.65 3.42 6.49
N TYR A 22 19.87 2.37 6.26
CA TYR A 22 20.36 1.01 6.11
C TYR A 22 20.68 0.63 4.66
N LYS A 23 20.59 1.58 3.71
CA LYS A 23 20.86 1.38 2.27
C LYS A 23 20.06 0.20 1.69
N LEU A 24 18.81 0.06 2.11
CA LEU A 24 17.91 -0.97 1.61
C LEU A 24 17.22 -0.47 0.34
N GLY A 25 16.98 -1.38 -0.60
CA GLY A 25 16.10 -1.13 -1.74
C GLY A 25 14.70 -1.67 -1.49
N VAL A 26 13.67 -0.98 -1.99
CA VAL A 26 12.28 -1.47 -1.99
C VAL A 26 12.00 -2.12 -3.35
N SER A 27 11.61 -3.40 -3.32
CA SER A 27 11.33 -4.21 -4.51
C SER A 27 9.85 -4.28 -4.85
N ALA A 28 8.97 -4.11 -3.85
CA ALA A 28 7.53 -4.04 -4.06
C ALA A 28 6.83 -3.35 -2.89
N VAL A 29 5.70 -2.71 -3.20
CA VAL A 29 4.69 -2.28 -2.22
C VAL A 29 3.47 -3.17 -2.39
N ASN A 30 3.26 -4.08 -1.43
CA ASN A 30 2.13 -4.99 -1.41
C ASN A 30 0.90 -4.29 -0.84
N VAL A 31 -0.17 -4.19 -1.63
CA VAL A 31 -1.40 -3.52 -1.20
C VAL A 31 -2.32 -4.52 -0.48
N ASN A 32 -2.75 -4.16 0.74
CA ASN A 32 -3.66 -4.98 1.52
C ASN A 32 -5.12 -4.55 1.34
N LEU A 33 -5.81 -5.24 0.45
CA LEU A 33 -7.26 -5.09 0.22
C LEU A 33 -8.04 -6.32 0.69
N LYS A 34 -7.58 -6.98 1.75
CA LYS A 34 -8.14 -8.25 2.24
C LYS A 34 -8.27 -8.38 3.76
N ALA A 35 -7.47 -7.66 4.54
CA ALA A 35 -7.42 -7.86 6.00
C ALA A 35 -8.52 -7.10 6.78
N GLU A 36 -8.91 -5.91 6.32
CA GLU A 36 -9.91 -5.10 7.03
C GLU A 36 -11.35 -5.59 6.81
N PRO A 37 -12.25 -5.44 7.81
CA PRO A 37 -13.65 -5.88 7.68
C PRO A 37 -14.41 -5.30 6.49
N ARG A 38 -14.06 -4.08 6.02
CA ARG A 38 -14.68 -3.48 4.82
C ARG A 38 -14.47 -4.29 3.54
N TRP A 39 -13.46 -5.15 3.50
CA TRP A 39 -13.14 -6.01 2.36
C TRP A 39 -13.75 -7.42 2.44
N THR A 40 -14.58 -7.70 3.45
CA THR A 40 -15.14 -9.05 3.69
C THR A 40 -15.84 -9.65 2.47
N TYR A 41 -16.51 -8.82 1.65
CA TYR A 41 -17.23 -9.25 0.44
C TYR A 41 -16.50 -8.90 -0.86
N GLY A 42 -15.17 -8.77 -0.79
CA GLY A 42 -14.31 -8.40 -1.90
C GLY A 42 -13.98 -6.91 -1.96
N SER A 43 -12.94 -6.58 -2.74
CA SER A 43 -12.42 -5.23 -2.95
C SER A 43 -12.58 -4.83 -4.43
N LEU A 44 -11.55 -5.05 -5.26
CA LEU A 44 -11.52 -4.67 -6.68
C LEU A 44 -12.61 -5.35 -7.52
N THR A 45 -13.07 -6.53 -7.09
CA THR A 45 -14.13 -7.31 -7.74
C THR A 45 -15.45 -7.31 -6.95
N SER A 46 -15.59 -6.42 -5.97
CA SER A 46 -16.82 -6.30 -5.18
C SER A 46 -18.03 -5.97 -6.07
N HIS A 47 -19.21 -6.45 -5.68
CA HIS A 47 -20.47 -6.10 -6.34
C HIS A 47 -20.82 -4.62 -6.10
N SER A 48 -20.38 -4.07 -4.97
CA SER A 48 -20.55 -2.67 -4.59
C SER A 48 -19.59 -1.78 -5.37
N GLU A 49 -20.12 -0.86 -6.20
CA GLU A 49 -19.30 0.13 -6.90
C GLU A 49 -18.50 1.00 -5.93
N LYS A 50 -19.13 1.41 -4.82
CA LYS A 50 -18.47 2.19 -3.78
C LYS A 50 -17.23 1.47 -3.24
N THR A 51 -17.35 0.17 -2.97
CA THR A 51 -16.23 -0.63 -2.45
C THR A 51 -15.11 -0.79 -3.49
N ARG A 52 -15.44 -0.91 -4.78
CA ARG A 52 -14.43 -0.94 -5.85
C ARG A 52 -13.67 0.39 -5.93
N ARG A 53 -14.39 1.53 -5.88
CA ARG A 53 -13.77 2.86 -5.87
C ARG A 53 -12.85 3.07 -4.66
N GLU A 54 -13.29 2.67 -3.46
CA GLU A 54 -12.44 2.73 -2.26
C GLU A 54 -11.17 1.86 -2.40
N ALA A 55 -11.27 0.70 -3.06
CA ALA A 55 -10.13 -0.17 -3.31
C ALA A 55 -9.17 0.43 -4.36
N GLU A 56 -9.70 1.07 -5.41
CA GLU A 56 -8.93 1.83 -6.40
C GLU A 56 -8.17 2.99 -5.76
N GLU A 57 -8.82 3.79 -4.90
CA GLU A 57 -8.18 4.90 -4.19
C GLU A 57 -7.02 4.42 -3.28
N VAL A 58 -7.18 3.28 -2.60
CA VAL A 58 -6.12 2.68 -1.79
C VAL A 58 -4.95 2.19 -2.66
N LEU A 59 -5.25 1.64 -3.85
CA LEU A 59 -4.24 1.19 -4.80
C LEU A 59 -3.45 2.37 -5.37
N GLU A 60 -4.11 3.45 -5.78
CA GLU A 60 -3.48 4.69 -6.25
C GLU A 60 -2.54 5.27 -5.18
N GLN A 61 -3.00 5.39 -3.94
CA GLN A 61 -2.16 5.85 -2.84
C GLN A 61 -0.94 4.95 -2.61
N ALA A 62 -1.10 3.63 -2.72
CA ALA A 62 0.02 2.71 -2.60
C ALA A 62 1.03 2.86 -3.76
N MET A 63 0.56 3.14 -4.98
CA MET A 63 1.42 3.44 -6.13
C MET A 63 2.22 4.73 -5.93
N ASP A 64 1.59 5.79 -5.39
CA ASP A 64 2.29 7.02 -5.04
C ASP A 64 3.39 6.76 -4.01
N ARG A 65 3.10 5.93 -3.00
CA ARG A 65 4.10 5.52 -2.00
C ARG A 65 5.23 4.70 -2.60
N ALA A 66 4.93 3.81 -3.54
CA ALA A 66 5.95 3.04 -4.26
C ALA A 66 6.90 3.96 -5.03
N TYR A 67 6.34 4.94 -5.75
CA TYR A 67 7.13 5.96 -6.46
C TYR A 67 8.03 6.76 -5.51
N GLN A 68 7.50 7.21 -4.37
CA GLN A 68 8.28 7.97 -3.38
C GLN A 68 9.39 7.17 -2.69
N LEU A 69 9.33 5.84 -2.75
CA LEU A 69 10.35 4.91 -2.24
C LEU A 69 11.32 4.42 -3.34
N ASP A 70 11.27 4.99 -4.53
CA ASP A 70 12.04 4.55 -5.70
C ASP A 70 11.84 3.06 -6.05
N CYS A 71 10.66 2.52 -5.72
CA CYS A 71 10.24 1.17 -6.10
C CYS A 71 9.86 1.17 -7.58
N LYS A 72 10.53 0.35 -8.40
CA LYS A 72 10.38 0.29 -9.86
C LYS A 72 9.81 -1.05 -10.32
#